data_AF-A0AAW5SSA2-F1
#
_entry.id   AF-A0AAW5SSA2-F1
#
_cell.length_a   1.000
_cell.length_b   1.000
_cell.length_c   1.000
_cell.angle_alpha   90.00
_cell.angle_beta   90.00
_cell.angle_gamma   90.00
#
_symmetry.space_group_name_H-M   'P 1'
#
loop_
_entity.id
_entity.type
_entity.pdbx_description
1 polymer ?
#
loop_
_entity_poly.entity_id
_entity_poly.type
_entity_poly.pdbx_seq_one_letter_code
_entity_poly.pdbx_strand_id
1 'polypeptide(L)'
;MSDLLTARRHFDKAMVIMEQRGREAALGEFMAATEADSSMADAWLGRVACGDSDLEALKRLYANGDWLHRETSRLGKHLAAEIPLGPYLSITVTDASQVGLALASALTMAGDYEAANELLARKELLDSWVNHQWHQLARAFLMFATQRWPDVLTTAAEELPGKATIMAAVTASICALAAHAAAHLGQGRVALDWLDRVDIGGQSRSSDRFGAEVLTASIDLADFPVLVADLAYMRGMAYRQLGEEDKAQIWLSKATINGVLTEDAKAALNDPNLNLVVTDERTIASRTDRWDVNSAKSRDQLDDDAAQGQRAELLAEGRKLLAKQVGLTAVKQAVQALEDQLEVRAMRLEAGLPVEGQTNHMLLVGPPGTGKTTTAEALGMIYAGMGLVRNPKIREVKRSDFCGEHIGTSGPKTNALIEKSLGGILFMDEFYSLVERHQDGRPDMIGMEAVNQLLVALEKHRFDFCFIGAGYEDQVDEFLTVNPGLAGRFNRKLRFESYSPGEIVEIGHRYAAPRASVLDDAARQTFLDAATTIRAYTTPDGQHGIDAMHNGRFARNVIERAEEFRDRRLAAQKRSGTPVSVDDLKILTAADVEAAVRAVVSDNRNMAAIVW
;
A
#
# COMPACT_ATOMS: atom_id res chain seq x y z
N MET A 1 43.57 -46.53 10.91
CA MET A 1 43.38 -47.49 12.03
C MET A 1 44.07 -47.06 13.32
N SER A 2 45.28 -46.47 13.27
CA SER A 2 45.96 -45.92 14.45
C SER A 2 45.12 -44.85 15.16
N ASP A 3 44.54 -43.92 14.39
CA ASP A 3 43.91 -42.71 14.97
C ASP A 3 42.56 -42.99 15.64
N LEU A 4 41.73 -43.88 15.08
CA LEU A 4 40.47 -44.32 15.70
C LEU A 4 40.71 -45.06 17.03
N LEU A 5 41.75 -45.88 17.12
CA LEU A 5 42.10 -46.59 18.36
C LEU A 5 42.57 -45.60 19.45
N THR A 6 43.32 -44.58 19.05
CA THR A 6 43.74 -43.49 19.93
C THR A 6 42.53 -42.68 20.42
N ALA A 7 41.63 -42.29 19.50
CA ALA A 7 40.41 -41.56 19.83
C ALA A 7 39.52 -42.34 20.80
N ARG A 8 39.34 -43.65 20.59
CA ARG A 8 38.58 -44.51 21.50
C ARG A 8 39.18 -44.60 22.90
N ARG A 9 40.51 -44.65 23.02
CA ARG A 9 41.17 -44.64 24.34
C ARG A 9 40.89 -43.35 25.11
N HIS A 10 40.96 -42.21 24.42
CA HIS A 10 40.63 -40.91 25.01
C HIS A 10 39.15 -40.83 25.38
N PHE A 11 38.24 -41.26 24.51
CA PHE A 11 36.81 -41.30 24.79
C PHE A 11 36.45 -42.18 26.01
N ASP A 12 36.97 -43.41 26.08
CA ASP A 12 36.71 -44.32 27.20
C ASP A 12 37.22 -43.73 28.52
N LYS A 13 38.39 -43.09 28.49
CA LYS A 13 38.97 -42.40 29.64
C LYS A 13 38.14 -41.18 30.05
N ALA A 14 37.66 -40.39 29.09
CA ALA A 14 36.79 -39.25 29.33
C ALA A 14 35.49 -39.68 30.06
N MET A 15 34.86 -40.75 29.59
CA MET A 15 33.63 -41.30 30.21
C MET A 15 33.85 -41.77 31.65
N VAL A 16 35.02 -42.35 31.96
CA VAL A 16 35.36 -42.75 33.34
C VAL A 16 35.64 -41.52 34.22
N ILE A 17 36.36 -40.52 33.71
CA ILE A 17 36.65 -39.29 34.44
C ILE A 17 35.37 -38.52 34.72
N MET A 18 34.47 -38.44 33.74
CA MET A 18 33.18 -37.75 33.88
C MET A 18 32.34 -38.33 35.03
N GLU A 19 32.32 -39.66 35.18
CA GLU A 19 31.62 -40.34 36.28
C GLU A 19 32.31 -40.14 37.65
N GLN A 20 33.64 -40.14 37.69
CA GLN A 20 34.38 -40.13 38.96
C GLN A 20 34.71 -38.74 39.48
N ARG A 21 34.93 -37.77 38.59
CA ARG A 21 35.50 -36.45 38.87
C ARG A 21 34.66 -35.30 38.32
N GLY A 22 33.55 -35.59 37.64
CA GLY A 22 32.65 -34.60 37.07
C GLY A 22 32.99 -34.17 35.64
N ARG A 23 32.07 -33.40 35.04
CA ARG A 23 32.08 -33.05 33.61
C ARG A 23 33.29 -32.19 33.21
N GLU A 24 33.62 -31.17 34.00
CA GLU A 24 34.72 -30.25 33.70
C GLU A 24 36.08 -30.97 33.59
N ALA A 25 36.33 -31.96 34.44
CA ALA A 25 37.56 -32.75 34.41
C ALA A 25 37.70 -33.67 33.18
N ALA A 26 36.59 -33.99 32.50
CA ALA A 26 36.56 -34.89 31.34
C ALA A 26 36.78 -34.16 30.01
N LEU A 27 36.62 -32.83 29.96
CA LEU A 27 36.66 -32.03 28.74
C LEU A 27 37.95 -32.25 27.93
N GLY A 28 39.12 -32.22 28.59
CA GLY A 28 40.41 -32.37 27.91
C GLY A 28 40.58 -33.72 27.20
N GLU A 29 40.00 -34.79 27.73
CA GLU A 29 40.04 -36.11 27.09
C GLU A 29 39.03 -36.22 25.95
N PHE A 30 37.86 -35.57 26.04
CA PHE A 30 36.95 -35.48 24.89
C PHE A 30 37.53 -34.64 23.75
N MET A 31 38.25 -33.55 24.06
CA MET A 31 38.98 -32.76 23.06
C MET A 31 40.04 -33.62 22.36
N ALA A 32 40.89 -34.32 23.12
CA ALA A 32 41.89 -35.24 22.56
C ALA A 32 41.27 -36.35 21.70
N ALA A 33 40.08 -36.84 22.06
CA ALA A 33 39.34 -37.81 21.24
C ALA A 33 38.92 -37.21 19.89
N THR A 34 38.39 -35.98 19.87
CA THR A 34 37.99 -35.30 18.62
C THR A 34 39.17 -34.80 17.78
N GLU A 35 40.32 -34.53 18.40
CA GLU A 35 41.57 -34.23 17.68
C GLU A 35 42.13 -35.47 16.98
N ALA A 36 42.03 -36.63 17.63
CA ALA A 36 42.44 -37.90 17.05
C ALA A 36 41.45 -38.42 15.99
N ASP A 37 40.15 -38.20 16.16
CA ASP A 37 39.12 -38.52 15.17
C ASP A 37 38.00 -37.47 15.18
N SER A 38 38.05 -36.54 14.23
CA SER A 38 37.06 -35.47 14.09
C SER A 38 35.67 -35.96 13.67
N SER A 39 35.52 -37.23 13.27
CA SER A 39 34.22 -37.83 12.92
C SER A 39 33.50 -38.47 14.12
N MET A 40 34.14 -38.53 15.29
CA MET A 40 33.60 -39.17 16.48
C MET A 40 32.49 -38.31 17.14
N ALA A 41 31.26 -38.49 16.69
CA ALA A 41 30.08 -37.73 17.15
C ALA A 41 29.89 -37.74 18.68
N ASP A 42 30.02 -38.89 19.32
CA ASP A 42 29.86 -39.01 20.78
C ASP A 42 30.91 -38.23 21.56
N ALA A 43 32.13 -38.08 21.01
CA ALA A 43 33.16 -37.25 21.64
C ALA A 43 32.83 -35.76 21.51
N TRP A 44 32.28 -35.32 20.38
CA TRP A 44 31.75 -33.96 20.24
C TRP A 44 30.58 -33.70 21.20
N LEU A 45 29.66 -34.65 21.36
CA LEU A 45 28.59 -34.55 22.34
C LEU A 45 29.15 -34.46 23.76
N GLY A 46 30.21 -35.22 24.05
CA GLY A 46 30.93 -35.17 25.33
C GLY A 46 31.57 -33.81 25.61
N ARG A 47 32.21 -33.20 24.60
CA ARG A 47 32.75 -31.83 24.72
C ARG A 47 31.65 -30.84 25.09
N VAL A 48 30.54 -30.85 24.36
CA VAL A 48 29.40 -29.94 24.60
C VAL A 48 28.78 -30.19 25.98
N ALA A 49 28.61 -31.46 26.38
CA ALA A 49 28.12 -31.83 27.72
C ALA A 49 29.04 -31.31 28.84
N CYS A 50 30.34 -31.14 28.56
CA CYS A 50 31.34 -30.60 29.49
C CYS A 50 31.49 -29.08 29.43
N GLY A 51 30.64 -28.37 28.68
CA GLY A 51 30.61 -26.91 28.62
C GLY A 51 31.32 -26.29 27.41
N ASP A 52 31.76 -27.09 26.44
CA ASP A 52 32.26 -26.57 25.16
C ASP A 52 31.09 -26.10 24.28
N SER A 53 30.67 -24.86 24.48
CA SER A 53 29.56 -24.23 23.77
C SER A 53 29.98 -23.50 22.48
N ASP A 54 31.18 -23.79 21.96
CA ASP A 54 31.65 -23.17 20.72
C ASP A 54 30.77 -23.56 19.52
N LEU A 55 30.49 -22.58 18.66
CA LEU A 55 29.64 -22.77 17.48
C LEU A 55 30.25 -23.81 16.53
N GLU A 56 31.58 -23.86 16.40
CA GLU A 56 32.24 -24.87 15.58
C GLU A 56 32.07 -26.27 16.16
N ALA A 57 32.12 -26.43 17.49
CA ALA A 57 31.87 -27.71 18.14
C ALA A 57 30.44 -28.23 17.86
N LEU A 58 29.44 -27.34 17.90
CA LEU A 58 28.05 -27.68 17.54
C LEU A 58 27.89 -28.00 16.05
N LYS A 59 28.54 -27.26 15.15
CA LYS A 59 28.55 -27.54 13.71
C LYS A 59 29.16 -28.92 13.43
N ARG A 60 30.26 -29.27 14.11
CA ARG A 60 30.92 -30.58 13.98
C ARG A 60 30.07 -31.71 14.57
N LEU A 61 29.44 -31.48 15.72
CA LEU A 61 28.51 -32.43 16.31
C LEU A 61 27.34 -32.72 15.36
N TYR A 62 26.72 -31.68 14.81
CA TYR A 62 25.61 -31.84 13.86
C TYR A 62 26.04 -32.53 12.56
N ALA A 63 27.18 -32.15 11.98
CA ALA A 63 27.70 -32.74 10.75
C ALA A 63 27.99 -34.24 10.86
N ASN A 64 28.30 -34.73 12.08
CA ASN A 64 28.54 -36.14 12.36
C ASN A 64 27.38 -36.82 13.08
N GLY A 65 26.21 -36.17 13.19
CA GLY A 65 25.09 -36.61 14.02
C GLY A 65 24.58 -38.03 13.71
N ASP A 66 24.70 -38.49 12.46
CA ASP A 66 24.31 -39.84 12.04
C ASP A 66 25.09 -40.96 12.77
N TRP A 67 26.26 -40.63 13.35
CA TRP A 67 27.12 -41.55 14.08
C TRP A 67 26.95 -41.48 15.60
N LEU A 68 25.98 -40.69 16.09
CA LEU A 68 25.66 -40.63 17.51
C LEU A 68 25.29 -42.02 18.05
N HIS A 69 25.59 -42.20 19.32
CA HIS A 69 25.43 -43.42 20.11
C HIS A 69 26.39 -44.57 19.78
N ARG A 70 27.25 -44.46 18.78
CA ARG A 70 28.12 -45.57 18.35
C ARG A 70 29.13 -46.01 19.43
N GLU A 71 29.76 -45.04 20.09
CA GLU A 71 30.78 -45.28 21.10
C GLU A 71 30.16 -45.39 22.51
N THR A 72 29.10 -44.64 22.81
CA THR A 72 28.35 -44.81 24.07
C THR A 72 27.66 -46.17 24.15
N SER A 73 27.06 -46.66 23.05
CA SER A 73 26.48 -48.02 22.98
C SER A 73 27.54 -49.10 23.12
N ARG A 74 28.75 -48.89 22.58
CA ARG A 74 29.87 -49.82 22.78
C ARG A 74 30.23 -49.97 24.25
N LEU A 75 30.11 -48.90 25.03
CA LEU A 75 30.40 -48.89 26.47
C LEU A 75 29.19 -49.23 27.35
N GLY A 76 27.99 -49.33 26.79
CA GLY A 76 26.74 -49.47 27.56
C GLY A 76 26.46 -48.25 28.45
N LYS A 77 26.87 -47.06 28.01
CA LYS A 77 26.70 -45.80 28.74
C LYS A 77 25.74 -44.87 27.99
N HIS A 78 25.25 -43.84 28.69
CA HIS A 78 24.44 -42.78 28.12
C HIS A 78 25.15 -41.43 28.27
N LEU A 79 24.98 -40.58 27.26
CA LEU A 79 25.55 -39.24 27.22
C LEU A 79 24.50 -38.29 26.66
N ALA A 80 24.34 -37.14 27.29
CA ALA A 80 23.45 -36.08 26.86
C ALA A 80 24.08 -34.73 27.22
N ALA A 81 23.74 -33.70 26.45
CA ALA A 81 24.15 -32.33 26.72
C ALA A 81 22.92 -31.44 26.87
N GLU A 82 23.01 -30.42 27.72
CA GLU A 82 22.01 -29.36 27.80
C GLU A 82 22.53 -28.19 26.98
N ILE A 83 21.78 -27.78 25.95
CA ILE A 83 22.18 -26.69 25.06
C ILE A 83 21.08 -25.62 25.05
N PRO A 84 21.41 -24.33 25.17
CA PRO A 84 20.41 -23.26 25.09
C PRO A 84 19.58 -23.32 23.80
N LEU A 85 18.26 -23.25 23.94
CA LEU A 85 17.31 -23.11 22.84
C LEU A 85 16.33 -22.00 23.16
N GLY A 86 16.48 -20.88 22.46
CA GLY A 86 15.82 -19.63 22.81
C GLY A 86 16.47 -18.92 24.01
N PRO A 87 15.85 -17.84 24.50
CA PRO A 87 16.46 -16.99 25.51
C PRO A 87 16.28 -17.50 26.95
N TYR A 88 15.40 -18.48 27.17
CA TYR A 88 15.03 -18.92 28.53
C TYR A 88 15.33 -20.39 28.84
N LEU A 89 15.36 -21.26 27.83
CA LEU A 89 15.37 -22.71 28.02
C LEU A 89 16.63 -23.36 27.46
N SER A 90 16.90 -24.58 27.93
CA SER A 90 17.85 -25.49 27.31
C SER A 90 17.12 -26.75 26.86
N ILE A 91 17.53 -27.29 25.70
CA ILE A 91 17.09 -28.58 25.21
C ILE A 91 18.13 -29.64 25.60
N THR A 92 17.67 -30.73 26.18
CA THR A 92 18.49 -31.93 26.35
C THR A 92 18.67 -32.59 24.99
N VAL A 93 19.90 -32.62 24.49
CA VAL A 93 20.23 -33.28 23.23
C VAL A 93 20.76 -34.69 23.45
N THR A 94 20.09 -35.65 22.83
CA THR A 94 20.50 -37.05 22.71
C THR A 94 20.62 -37.47 21.25
N ASP A 95 19.91 -36.81 20.34
CA ASP A 95 19.79 -37.23 18.95
C ASP A 95 20.12 -36.12 17.95
N ALA A 96 20.45 -36.50 16.72
CA ALA A 96 20.92 -35.58 15.68
C ALA A 96 19.92 -34.45 15.35
N SER A 97 18.61 -34.74 15.39
CA SER A 97 17.56 -33.76 15.13
C SER A 97 17.49 -32.68 16.23
N GLN A 98 17.68 -33.06 17.49
CA GLN A 98 17.76 -32.13 18.63
C GLN A 98 19.04 -31.29 18.59
N VAL A 99 20.18 -31.89 18.20
CA VAL A 99 21.42 -31.16 17.93
C VAL A 99 21.18 -30.09 16.85
N GLY A 100 20.45 -30.42 15.79
CA GLY A 100 20.10 -29.48 14.73
C GLY A 100 19.26 -28.30 15.23
N LEU A 101 18.26 -28.55 16.09
CA LEU A 101 17.47 -27.49 16.72
C LEU A 101 18.32 -26.58 17.63
N ALA A 102 19.19 -27.18 18.44
CA ALA A 102 20.11 -26.46 19.31
C ALA A 102 21.13 -25.62 18.50
N LEU A 103 21.66 -26.19 17.41
CA LEU A 103 22.55 -25.48 16.49
C LEU A 103 21.84 -24.29 15.82
N ALA A 104 20.58 -24.44 15.40
CA ALA A 104 19.83 -23.32 14.83
C ALA A 104 19.66 -22.17 15.82
N SER A 105 19.41 -22.48 17.10
CA SER A 105 19.37 -21.47 18.17
C SER A 105 20.75 -20.82 18.35
N ALA A 106 21.84 -21.59 18.36
CA ALA A 106 23.20 -21.06 18.48
C ALA A 106 23.59 -20.16 17.29
N LEU A 107 23.20 -20.54 16.06
CA LEU A 107 23.38 -19.70 14.86
C LEU A 107 22.62 -18.38 14.98
N THR A 108 21.39 -18.42 15.50
CA THR A 108 20.59 -17.22 15.78
C THR A 108 21.30 -16.30 16.78
N MET A 109 21.83 -16.85 17.88
CA MET A 109 22.58 -16.09 18.88
C MET A 109 23.90 -15.52 18.33
N ALA A 110 24.52 -16.21 17.37
CA ALA A 110 25.74 -15.77 16.69
C ALA A 110 25.48 -14.74 15.57
N GLY A 111 24.22 -14.44 15.24
CA GLY A 111 23.85 -13.51 14.17
C GLY A 111 23.84 -14.12 12.75
N ASP A 112 24.01 -15.43 12.61
CA ASP A 112 23.98 -16.14 11.33
C ASP A 112 22.55 -16.59 10.99
N TYR A 113 21.67 -15.60 10.80
CA TYR A 113 20.22 -15.77 10.72
C TYR A 113 19.77 -16.58 9.49
N GLU A 114 20.44 -16.41 8.35
CA GLU A 114 20.10 -17.16 7.13
C GLU A 114 20.45 -18.64 7.29
N ALA A 115 21.62 -18.98 7.84
CA ALA A 115 21.98 -20.36 8.11
C ALA A 115 21.03 -21.02 9.15
N ALA A 116 20.62 -20.26 10.18
CA ALA A 116 19.62 -20.72 11.14
C ALA A 116 18.27 -21.02 10.46
N ASN A 117 17.81 -20.12 9.58
CA ASN A 117 16.58 -20.26 8.81
C ASN A 117 16.62 -21.48 7.87
N GLU A 118 17.71 -21.65 7.13
CA GLU A 118 17.90 -22.79 6.22
C GLU A 118 17.92 -24.12 6.98
N LEU A 119 18.56 -24.15 8.16
CA LEU A 119 18.59 -25.33 9.01
C LEU A 119 17.18 -25.65 9.55
N LEU A 120 16.44 -24.66 10.03
CA LEU A 120 15.07 -24.85 10.53
C LEU A 120 14.07 -25.26 9.43
N ALA A 121 14.38 -25.03 8.15
CA ALA A 121 13.54 -25.50 7.04
C ALA A 121 13.67 -27.01 6.75
N ARG A 122 14.67 -27.69 7.36
CA ARG A 122 14.93 -29.11 7.16
C ARG A 122 13.90 -29.98 7.87
N LYS A 123 13.29 -30.91 7.12
CA LYS A 123 12.23 -31.80 7.64
C LYS A 123 12.77 -32.86 8.61
N GLU A 124 14.05 -33.16 8.50
CA GLU A 124 14.78 -34.12 9.33
C GLU A 124 14.78 -33.72 10.81
N LEU A 125 14.63 -32.42 11.11
CA LEU A 125 14.52 -31.93 12.50
C LEU A 125 13.19 -32.32 13.17
N LEU A 126 12.18 -32.72 12.39
CA LEU A 126 10.83 -33.05 12.86
C LEU A 126 10.56 -34.56 12.89
N ASP A 127 11.62 -35.38 12.97
CA ASP A 127 11.55 -36.84 13.04
C ASP A 127 10.88 -37.38 14.33
N SER A 128 10.77 -36.55 15.37
CA SER A 128 10.13 -36.86 16.65
C SER A 128 9.00 -35.88 17.00
N TRP A 129 7.96 -36.38 17.67
CA TRP A 129 6.84 -35.57 18.17
C TRP A 129 7.25 -34.55 19.23
N VAL A 130 8.35 -34.80 19.95
CA VAL A 130 8.91 -33.86 20.94
C VAL A 130 9.52 -32.63 20.25
N ASN A 131 10.07 -32.80 19.05
CA ASN A 131 10.79 -31.74 18.35
C ASN A 131 9.88 -30.65 17.78
N HIS A 132 8.59 -30.94 17.57
CA HIS A 132 7.66 -30.01 16.92
C HIS A 132 7.50 -28.70 17.71
N GLN A 133 7.38 -28.78 19.03
CA GLN A 133 7.25 -27.59 19.87
C GLN A 133 8.60 -26.85 20.03
N TRP A 134 9.71 -27.59 20.15
CA TRP A 134 11.05 -27.01 20.18
C TRP A 134 11.42 -26.30 18.87
N HIS A 135 11.00 -26.85 17.74
CA HIS A 135 11.13 -26.24 16.42
C HIS A 135 10.33 -24.94 16.31
N GLN A 136 9.09 -24.93 16.80
CA GLN A 136 8.27 -23.72 16.90
C GLN A 136 8.97 -22.64 17.74
N LEU A 137 9.50 -23.00 18.92
CA LEU A 137 10.25 -22.07 19.78
C LEU A 137 11.52 -21.55 19.08
N ALA A 138 12.30 -22.41 18.43
CA ALA A 138 13.51 -22.00 17.71
C ALA A 138 13.19 -21.03 16.55
N ARG A 139 12.12 -21.29 15.79
CA ARG A 139 11.64 -20.38 14.74
C ARG A 139 11.13 -19.06 15.31
N ALA A 140 10.34 -19.09 16.38
CA ALA A 140 9.85 -17.88 17.03
C ALA A 140 11.02 -17.04 17.56
N PHE A 141 12.05 -17.69 18.12
CA PHE A 141 13.25 -17.03 18.60
C PHE A 141 14.07 -16.38 17.47
N LEU A 142 14.22 -17.05 16.33
CA LEU A 142 14.88 -16.47 15.14
C LEU A 142 14.17 -15.18 14.69
N MET A 143 12.84 -15.21 14.60
CA MET A 143 12.06 -14.03 14.23
C MET A 143 12.14 -12.94 15.31
N PHE A 144 12.19 -13.34 16.58
CA PHE A 144 12.31 -12.42 17.72
C PHE A 144 13.68 -11.71 17.71
N ALA A 145 14.77 -12.44 17.54
CA ALA A 145 16.13 -11.90 17.51
C ALA A 145 16.32 -10.87 16.37
N THR A 146 15.58 -11.04 15.28
CA THR A 146 15.60 -10.15 14.11
C THR A 146 14.46 -9.12 14.12
N GLN A 147 13.74 -8.99 15.25
CA GLN A 147 12.63 -8.07 15.45
C GLN A 147 11.57 -8.13 14.33
N ARG A 148 11.28 -9.34 13.84
CA ARG A 148 10.24 -9.64 12.86
C ARG A 148 8.95 -9.97 13.58
N TRP A 149 8.40 -8.98 14.29
CA TRP A 149 7.31 -9.17 15.23
C TRP A 149 6.06 -9.86 14.64
N PRO A 150 5.58 -9.54 13.42
CA PRO A 150 4.46 -10.27 12.83
C PRO A 150 4.76 -11.77 12.66
N ASP A 151 5.98 -12.11 12.23
CA ASP A 151 6.39 -13.50 12.03
C ASP A 151 6.54 -14.26 13.36
N VAL A 152 6.91 -13.58 14.45
CA VAL A 152 6.89 -14.16 15.81
C VAL A 152 5.46 -14.55 16.19
N LEU A 153 4.49 -13.65 15.99
CA LEU A 153 3.08 -13.90 16.30
C LEU A 153 2.50 -15.02 15.45
N THR A 154 2.79 -15.01 14.14
CA THR A 154 2.37 -16.09 13.23
C THR A 154 2.94 -17.42 13.69
N THR A 155 4.25 -17.50 13.96
CA THR A 155 4.90 -18.73 14.41
C THR A 155 4.35 -19.22 15.76
N ALA A 156 4.12 -18.31 16.71
CA ALA A 156 3.56 -18.63 18.01
C ALA A 156 2.11 -19.14 17.95
N ALA A 157 1.34 -18.69 16.95
CA ALA A 157 -0.05 -19.10 16.73
C ALA A 157 -0.19 -20.36 15.88
N GLU A 158 0.90 -20.92 15.34
CA GLU A 158 0.85 -22.15 14.54
C GLU A 158 0.28 -23.32 15.34
N GLU A 159 -0.70 -24.01 14.74
CA GLU A 159 -1.27 -25.24 15.30
C GLU A 159 -0.31 -26.41 15.10
N LEU A 160 0.18 -26.97 16.20
CA LEU A 160 1.02 -28.15 16.16
C LEU A 160 0.20 -29.41 15.84
N PRO A 161 0.81 -30.45 15.23
CA PRO A 161 0.15 -31.73 15.02
C PRO A 161 -0.40 -32.29 16.34
N GLY A 162 -1.59 -32.88 16.33
CA GLY A 162 -2.25 -33.38 17.56
C GLY A 162 -1.50 -34.47 18.35
N LYS A 163 -0.39 -35.01 17.81
CA LYS A 163 0.51 -35.95 18.49
C LYS A 163 1.76 -35.29 19.09
N ALA A 164 1.99 -34.00 18.82
CA ALA A 164 3.13 -33.27 19.32
C ALA A 164 3.15 -33.26 20.86
N THR A 165 4.34 -33.36 21.45
CA THR A 165 4.50 -33.26 22.89
C THR A 165 4.51 -31.78 23.29
N ILE A 166 3.57 -31.38 24.13
CA ILE A 166 3.43 -30.00 24.61
C ILE A 166 4.00 -29.90 26.03
N MET A 167 5.00 -29.05 26.19
CA MET A 167 5.70 -28.76 27.44
C MET A 167 5.33 -27.36 27.92
N ALA A 168 4.95 -27.23 29.19
CA ALA A 168 4.48 -25.95 29.75
C ALA A 168 5.56 -24.84 29.66
N ALA A 169 6.82 -25.16 29.96
CA ALA A 169 7.92 -24.19 29.90
C ALA A 169 8.16 -23.66 28.47
N VAL A 170 8.06 -24.53 27.46
CA VAL A 170 8.22 -24.15 26.05
C VAL A 170 7.04 -23.29 25.59
N THR A 171 5.81 -23.66 25.94
CA THR A 171 4.62 -22.84 25.69
C THR A 171 4.74 -21.45 26.34
N ALA A 172 5.18 -21.39 27.60
CA ALA A 172 5.36 -20.14 28.32
C ALA A 172 6.43 -19.24 27.66
N SER A 173 7.53 -19.85 27.19
CA SER A 173 8.57 -19.15 26.42
C SER A 173 8.04 -18.57 25.12
N ILE A 174 7.27 -19.35 24.34
CA ILE A 174 6.63 -18.87 23.10
C ILE A 174 5.66 -17.71 23.40
N CYS A 175 4.86 -17.81 24.47
CA CYS A 175 3.95 -16.75 24.88
C CYS A 175 4.70 -15.47 25.27
N ALA A 176 5.86 -15.57 25.94
CA ALA A 176 6.70 -14.42 26.24
C ALA A 176 7.19 -13.72 24.95
N LEU A 177 7.74 -14.48 23.99
CA LEU A 177 8.17 -13.93 22.70
C LEU A 177 7.01 -13.28 21.93
N ALA A 178 5.84 -13.91 21.93
CA ALA A 178 4.63 -13.37 21.31
C ALA A 178 4.13 -12.08 21.99
N ALA A 179 4.21 -12.01 23.32
CA ALA A 179 3.85 -10.81 24.07
C ALA A 179 4.78 -9.63 23.76
N HIS A 180 6.10 -9.87 23.69
CA HIS A 180 7.08 -8.89 23.19
C HIS A 180 6.71 -8.41 21.80
N ALA A 181 6.48 -9.33 20.87
CA ALA A 181 6.14 -9.01 19.49
C ALA A 181 4.87 -8.14 19.39
N ALA A 182 3.80 -8.50 20.11
CA ALA A 182 2.58 -7.71 20.16
C ALA A 182 2.82 -6.31 20.74
N ALA A 183 3.56 -6.19 21.84
CA ALA A 183 3.84 -4.91 22.48
C ALA A 183 4.69 -3.98 21.58
N HIS A 184 5.71 -4.53 20.91
CA HIS A 184 6.52 -3.80 19.93
C HIS A 184 5.76 -3.41 18.65
N LEU A 185 4.60 -4.03 18.38
CA LEU A 185 3.65 -3.62 17.33
C LEU A 185 2.59 -2.62 17.81
N GLY A 186 2.70 -2.11 19.04
CA GLY A 186 1.71 -1.17 19.59
C GLY A 186 0.50 -1.85 20.23
N GLN A 187 0.47 -3.18 20.31
CA GLN A 187 -0.71 -3.98 20.65
C GLN A 187 -0.70 -4.43 22.11
N GLY A 188 -0.63 -3.50 23.07
CA GLY A 188 -0.52 -3.80 24.49
C GLY A 188 -1.62 -4.73 25.05
N ARG A 189 -2.86 -4.66 24.53
CA ARG A 189 -3.92 -5.60 24.92
C ARG A 189 -3.65 -7.03 24.46
N VAL A 190 -3.20 -7.21 23.22
CA VAL A 190 -2.85 -8.52 22.66
C VAL A 190 -1.65 -9.09 23.40
N ALA A 191 -0.68 -8.25 23.79
CA ALA A 191 0.43 -8.66 24.63
C ALA A 191 -0.06 -9.22 25.97
N LEU A 192 -0.99 -8.55 26.65
CA LEU A 192 -1.61 -9.06 27.88
C LEU A 192 -2.35 -10.39 27.64
N ASP A 193 -3.07 -10.53 26.53
CA ASP A 193 -3.77 -11.78 26.20
C ASP A 193 -2.80 -12.96 26.04
N TRP A 194 -1.59 -12.75 25.50
CA TRP A 194 -0.55 -13.78 25.45
C TRP A 194 0.04 -14.08 26.83
N LEU A 195 0.25 -13.06 27.65
CA LEU A 195 0.80 -13.23 29.00
C LEU A 195 -0.19 -13.95 29.94
N ASP A 196 -1.49 -13.73 29.75
CA ASP A 196 -2.56 -14.35 30.55
C ASP A 196 -2.76 -15.84 30.26
N ARG A 197 -2.14 -16.37 29.20
CA ARG A 197 -2.11 -17.81 28.88
C ARG A 197 -1.14 -18.61 29.77
N VAL A 198 -0.27 -17.93 30.52
CA VAL A 198 0.76 -18.52 31.37
C VAL A 198 0.43 -18.29 32.83
N ASP A 199 0.21 -19.38 33.56
CA ASP A 199 0.07 -19.39 35.01
C ASP A 199 1.43 -19.54 35.68
N ILE A 200 1.68 -18.77 36.73
CA ILE A 200 2.91 -18.83 37.54
C ILE A 200 2.53 -19.36 38.92
N GLY A 201 2.95 -20.59 39.24
CA GLY A 201 2.63 -21.29 40.48
C GLY A 201 2.91 -20.42 41.71
N GLY A 202 1.88 -20.18 42.53
CA GLY A 202 1.95 -19.38 43.76
C GLY A 202 1.28 -18.00 43.72
N GLN A 203 0.78 -17.55 42.56
CA GLN A 203 -0.11 -16.37 42.47
C GLN A 203 -1.58 -16.83 42.27
N SER A 204 -2.52 -16.28 43.05
CA SER A 204 -3.89 -16.81 43.16
C SER A 204 -4.69 -16.77 41.84
N ARG A 205 -5.45 -17.85 41.63
CA ARG A 205 -6.32 -18.18 40.49
C ARG A 205 -7.52 -17.24 40.34
N SER A 206 -7.56 -16.45 39.27
CA SER A 206 -8.66 -16.39 38.28
C SER A 206 -8.42 -15.23 37.32
N SER A 207 -8.38 -15.49 36.01
CA SER A 207 -8.68 -14.44 35.04
C SER A 207 -10.21 -14.35 34.95
N ASP A 208 -10.84 -13.49 35.75
CA ASP A 208 -12.30 -13.24 35.69
C ASP A 208 -12.77 -12.66 34.34
N ARG A 209 -11.86 -12.44 33.39
CA ARG A 209 -12.13 -11.73 32.13
C ARG A 209 -12.67 -12.61 30.99
N PHE A 210 -12.46 -13.94 31.00
CA PHE A 210 -12.69 -14.76 29.79
C PHE A 210 -13.66 -15.93 29.92
N GLY A 211 -14.15 -16.31 31.10
CA GLY A 211 -15.24 -17.29 31.24
C GLY A 211 -15.01 -18.68 30.57
N ALA A 212 -13.77 -19.02 30.22
CA ALA A 212 -13.34 -20.29 29.62
C ALA A 212 -11.86 -20.56 29.97
N GLU A 213 -11.44 -21.82 29.91
CA GLU A 213 -10.04 -22.26 30.15
C GLU A 213 -9.09 -21.68 29.07
N VAL A 214 -8.55 -20.48 29.31
CA VAL A 214 -7.53 -19.82 28.44
C VAL A 214 -6.10 -20.15 28.90
N LEU A 215 -5.94 -20.84 30.03
CA LEU A 215 -4.64 -21.28 30.54
C LEU A 215 -4.07 -22.38 29.65
N THR A 216 -2.90 -22.12 29.06
CA THR A 216 -2.20 -23.07 28.17
C THR A 216 -0.91 -23.63 28.79
N ALA A 217 -0.37 -22.97 29.81
CA ALA A 217 0.84 -23.40 30.51
C ALA A 217 0.80 -23.01 31.99
N SER A 218 1.40 -23.84 32.84
CA SER A 218 1.66 -23.54 34.25
C SER A 218 3.14 -23.84 34.55
N ILE A 219 3.86 -22.85 35.08
CA ILE A 219 5.29 -22.94 35.39
C ILE A 219 5.57 -22.47 36.81
N ASP A 220 6.62 -23.00 37.44
CA ASP A 220 7.05 -22.59 38.77
C ASP A 220 8.19 -21.56 38.70
N LEU A 221 8.10 -20.54 39.55
CA LEU A 221 9.08 -19.44 39.61
C LEU A 221 10.50 -19.92 39.93
N ALA A 222 10.63 -20.96 40.75
CA ALA A 222 11.92 -21.50 41.15
C ALA A 222 12.68 -22.17 39.99
N ASP A 223 11.96 -22.73 39.02
CA ASP A 223 12.54 -23.49 37.92
C ASP A 223 12.96 -22.59 36.76
N PHE A 224 12.23 -21.48 36.53
CA PHE A 224 12.45 -20.58 35.40
C PHE A 224 12.47 -19.08 35.80
N PRO A 225 13.38 -18.66 36.69
CA PRO A 225 13.36 -17.31 37.25
C PRO A 225 13.56 -16.20 36.18
N VAL A 226 14.32 -16.47 35.12
CA VAL A 226 14.55 -15.51 34.03
C VAL A 226 13.27 -15.29 33.21
N LEU A 227 12.58 -16.37 32.82
CA LEU A 227 11.32 -16.31 32.07
C LEU A 227 10.23 -15.60 32.87
N VAL A 228 10.11 -15.91 34.17
CA VAL A 228 9.11 -15.30 35.03
C VAL A 228 9.37 -13.80 35.24
N ALA A 229 10.64 -13.40 35.39
CA ALA A 229 11.01 -11.99 35.47
C ALA A 229 10.62 -11.24 34.18
N ASP A 230 10.88 -11.84 33.01
CA ASP A 230 10.58 -11.23 31.72
C ASP A 230 9.07 -11.14 31.44
N LEU A 231 8.30 -12.19 31.78
CA LEU A 231 6.83 -12.15 31.72
C LEU A 231 6.25 -11.01 32.58
N ALA A 232 6.81 -10.79 33.78
CA ALA A 232 6.39 -9.70 34.66
C ALA A 232 6.79 -8.33 34.09
N TYR A 233 8.01 -8.21 33.55
CA TYR A 233 8.48 -6.99 32.89
C TYR A 233 7.56 -6.60 31.73
N MET A 234 7.30 -7.54 30.81
CA MET A 234 6.45 -7.30 29.67
C MET A 234 5.00 -7.00 30.03
N ARG A 235 4.46 -7.63 31.09
CA ARG A 235 3.13 -7.27 31.60
C ARG A 235 3.10 -5.83 32.09
N GLY A 236 4.15 -5.39 32.78
CA GLY A 236 4.33 -4.00 33.21
C GLY A 236 4.38 -3.02 32.04
N MET A 237 5.22 -3.31 31.04
CA MET A 237 5.36 -2.47 29.85
C MET A 237 4.09 -2.42 29.00
N ALA A 238 3.36 -3.53 28.89
CA ALA A 238 2.07 -3.57 28.21
C ALA A 238 1.00 -2.70 28.91
N TYR A 239 0.93 -2.73 30.25
CA TYR A 239 0.05 -1.82 31.00
C TYR A 239 0.43 -0.36 30.81
N ARG A 240 1.74 -0.04 30.80
CA ARG A 240 2.22 1.32 30.55
C ARG A 240 1.81 1.82 29.16
N GLN A 241 1.96 0.98 28.13
CA GLN A 241 1.51 1.28 26.77
C GLN A 241 -0.01 1.56 26.68
N LEU A 242 -0.81 0.98 27.58
CA LEU A 242 -2.25 1.22 27.70
C LEU A 242 -2.61 2.42 28.58
N GLY A 243 -1.63 3.11 29.15
CA GLY A 243 -1.81 4.23 30.08
C GLY A 243 -2.23 3.82 31.50
N GLU A 244 -2.10 2.53 31.85
CA GLU A 244 -2.45 1.98 33.16
C GLU A 244 -1.21 1.93 34.10
N GLU A 245 -0.62 3.09 34.39
CA GLU A 245 0.68 3.20 35.07
C GLU A 245 0.70 2.57 36.47
N ASP A 246 -0.39 2.67 37.25
CA ASP A 246 -0.47 2.04 38.58
C ASP A 246 -0.25 0.52 38.51
N LYS A 247 -0.80 -0.13 37.47
CA LYS A 247 -0.61 -1.56 37.25
C LYS A 247 0.77 -1.85 36.67
N ALA A 248 1.28 -0.96 35.81
CA ALA A 248 2.62 -1.07 35.26
C ALA A 248 3.68 -1.15 36.38
N GLN A 249 3.62 -0.25 37.36
CA GLN A 249 4.56 -0.23 38.49
C GLN A 249 4.51 -1.52 39.33
N ILE A 250 3.30 -2.02 39.59
CA ILE A 250 3.12 -3.29 40.32
C ILE A 250 3.82 -4.43 39.57
N TRP A 251 3.60 -4.56 38.27
CA TRP A 251 4.18 -5.67 37.50
C TRP A 251 5.68 -5.51 37.26
N LEU A 252 6.16 -4.30 36.99
CA LEU A 252 7.60 -4.02 36.89
C LEU A 252 8.33 -4.34 38.21
N SER A 253 7.71 -4.05 39.37
CA SER A 253 8.31 -4.41 40.67
C SER A 253 8.41 -5.92 40.92
N LYS A 254 7.66 -6.74 40.17
CA LYS A 254 7.70 -8.21 40.24
C LYS A 254 8.73 -8.84 39.29
N ALA A 255 9.32 -8.06 38.37
CA ALA A 255 10.31 -8.53 37.41
C ALA A 255 11.67 -8.73 38.09
N THR A 256 11.78 -9.80 38.87
CA THR A 256 12.95 -10.12 39.71
C THR A 256 13.51 -11.50 39.41
N ILE A 257 14.84 -11.61 39.41
CA ILE A 257 15.58 -12.87 39.34
C ILE A 257 16.17 -13.09 40.72
N ASN A 258 15.78 -14.18 41.40
CA ASN A 258 16.20 -14.50 42.77
C ASN A 258 16.02 -13.34 43.76
N GLY A 259 14.92 -12.58 43.60
CA GLY A 259 14.57 -11.43 44.46
C GLY A 259 15.27 -10.11 44.11
N VAL A 260 16.10 -10.09 43.07
CA VAL A 260 16.75 -8.86 42.57
C VAL A 260 16.06 -8.39 41.29
N LEU A 261 15.68 -7.10 41.23
CA LEU A 261 15.08 -6.52 40.03
C LEU A 261 16.01 -6.64 38.82
N THR A 262 15.46 -6.95 37.65
CA THR A 262 16.21 -6.86 36.40
C THR A 262 16.58 -5.40 36.12
N GLU A 263 17.70 -5.19 35.41
CA GLU A 263 18.14 -3.83 35.07
C GLU A 263 17.09 -3.08 34.23
N ASP A 264 16.44 -3.77 33.29
CA ASP A 264 15.37 -3.20 32.48
C ASP A 264 14.15 -2.77 33.31
N ALA A 265 13.73 -3.60 34.28
CA ALA A 265 12.65 -3.27 35.18
C ALA A 265 13.00 -2.10 36.10
N LYS A 266 14.25 -2.06 36.58
CA LYS A 266 14.76 -0.96 37.39
C LYS A 266 14.80 0.35 36.61
N ALA A 267 15.23 0.32 35.36
CA ALA A 267 15.21 1.47 34.46
C ALA A 267 13.76 1.95 34.22
N ALA A 268 12.85 1.04 33.91
CA ALA A 268 11.44 1.35 33.67
C ALA A 268 10.71 1.89 34.92
N LEU A 269 11.07 1.44 36.12
CA LEU A 269 10.53 1.98 37.38
C LEU A 269 11.07 3.38 37.70
N ASN A 270 12.33 3.66 37.33
CA ASN A 270 12.96 4.95 37.57
C ASN A 270 12.46 6.04 36.60
N ASP A 271 12.10 5.67 35.37
CA ASP A 271 11.58 6.58 34.37
C ASP A 271 10.19 6.14 33.85
N PRO A 272 9.10 6.78 34.31
CA PRO A 272 7.75 6.53 33.80
C PRO A 272 7.55 6.85 32.32
N ASN A 273 8.42 7.65 31.70
CA ASN A 273 8.36 7.97 30.28
C ASN A 273 9.09 6.94 29.41
N LEU A 274 9.83 6.01 30.02
CA LEU A 274 10.45 4.89 29.32
C LEU A 274 9.35 3.97 28.79
N ASN A 275 9.22 3.94 27.47
CA ASN A 275 8.28 3.13 26.72
C ASN A 275 9.02 2.18 25.78
N LEU A 276 8.38 1.08 25.41
CA LEU A 276 8.90 0.18 24.38
C LEU A 276 9.00 0.90 23.04
N VAL A 277 10.05 0.58 22.28
CA VAL A 277 10.19 1.05 20.91
C VAL A 277 9.12 0.36 20.06
N VAL A 278 8.12 1.12 19.62
CA VAL A 278 7.05 0.61 18.76
C VAL A 278 7.42 0.78 17.30
N THR A 279 7.19 -0.26 16.51
CA THR A 279 7.29 -0.26 15.05
C THR A 279 5.98 -0.77 14.45
N ASP A 280 5.88 -0.81 13.12
CA ASP A 280 4.73 -1.33 12.40
C ASP A 280 5.15 -2.30 11.30
N GLU A 281 4.18 -3.08 10.83
CA GLU A 281 4.39 -4.10 9.82
C GLU A 281 4.94 -3.53 8.50
N ARG A 282 4.53 -2.31 8.12
CA ARG A 282 5.02 -1.67 6.88
C ARG A 282 6.49 -1.32 6.98
N THR A 283 6.91 -0.79 8.13
CA THR A 283 8.31 -0.47 8.43
C THR A 283 9.17 -1.73 8.39
N ILE A 284 8.72 -2.84 9.02
CA ILE A 284 9.44 -4.12 8.96
C ILE A 284 9.50 -4.66 7.53
N ALA A 285 8.41 -4.59 6.77
CA ALA A 285 8.36 -5.07 5.38
C ALA A 285 9.21 -4.23 4.41
N SER A 286 9.57 -3.00 4.80
CA SER A 286 10.39 -2.10 3.98
C SER A 286 11.90 -2.40 4.01
N ARG A 287 12.33 -3.31 4.88
CA ARG A 287 13.73 -3.71 5.03
C ARG A 287 14.31 -4.23 3.70
N THR A 288 15.51 -3.77 3.34
CA THR A 288 16.22 -4.28 2.17
C THR A 288 16.88 -5.63 2.45
N ASP A 289 17.32 -5.86 3.69
CA ASP A 289 17.66 -7.17 4.23
C ASP A 289 16.67 -7.51 5.36
N ARG A 290 15.90 -8.59 5.16
CA ARG A 290 14.87 -9.02 6.11
C ARG A 290 15.39 -9.26 7.53
N TRP A 291 16.68 -9.57 7.69
CA TRP A 291 17.29 -9.83 8.99
C TRP A 291 17.89 -8.59 9.66
N ASP A 292 18.22 -7.55 8.89
CA ASP A 292 18.77 -6.30 9.42
C ASP A 292 17.66 -5.29 9.72
N VAL A 293 17.45 -5.06 11.02
CA VAL A 293 16.48 -4.08 11.53
C VAL A 293 16.77 -2.67 11.03
N ASN A 294 18.05 -2.31 10.87
CA ASN A 294 18.47 -0.96 10.48
C ASN A 294 18.32 -0.69 8.98
N SER A 295 18.02 -1.74 8.19
CA SER A 295 17.77 -1.62 6.76
C SER A 295 16.34 -1.16 6.41
N ALA A 296 15.48 -1.00 7.42
CA ALA A 296 14.13 -0.49 7.28
C ALA A 296 14.13 0.99 6.88
N LYS A 297 13.16 1.38 6.04
CA LYS A 297 12.89 2.78 5.75
C LYS A 297 12.24 3.46 6.95
N SER A 298 12.49 4.76 7.11
CA SER A 298 11.76 5.56 8.09
C SER A 298 10.30 5.75 7.66
N ARG A 299 9.44 6.09 8.61
CA ARG A 299 8.03 6.39 8.33
C ARG A 299 7.86 7.54 7.35
N ASP A 300 8.67 8.59 7.49
CA ASP A 300 8.65 9.74 6.58
C ASP A 300 9.02 9.33 5.14
N GLN A 301 10.03 8.45 4.97
CA GLN A 301 10.40 7.92 3.67
C GLN A 301 9.28 7.07 3.05
N LEU A 302 8.57 6.28 3.86
CA LEU A 302 7.43 5.49 3.40
C LEU A 302 6.24 6.37 3.00
N ASP A 303 5.99 7.45 3.73
CA ASP A 303 4.93 8.40 3.42
C ASP A 303 5.25 9.19 2.13
N ASP A 304 6.51 9.56 1.92
CA ASP A 304 6.99 10.20 0.68
C ASP A 304 6.89 9.25 -0.52
N ASP A 305 7.33 7.99 -0.37
CA ASP A 305 7.22 6.96 -1.41
C ASP A 305 5.74 6.69 -1.78
N ALA A 306 4.85 6.63 -0.79
CA ALA A 306 3.42 6.45 -1.01
C ALA A 306 2.81 7.65 -1.76
N ALA A 307 3.21 8.86 -1.40
CA ALA A 307 2.80 10.08 -2.10
C ALA A 307 3.31 10.11 -3.54
N GLN A 308 4.55 9.66 -3.78
CA GLN A 308 5.12 9.55 -5.12
C GLN A 308 4.42 8.48 -5.98
N GLY A 309 4.13 7.31 -5.39
CA GLY A 309 3.38 6.25 -6.05
C GLY A 309 1.99 6.69 -6.48
N GLN A 310 1.26 7.38 -5.59
CA GLN A 310 -0.06 7.94 -5.89
C GLN A 310 0.00 8.99 -7.03
N ARG A 311 1.04 9.83 -7.03
CA ARG A 311 1.27 10.83 -8.10
C ARG A 311 1.52 10.16 -9.46
N ALA A 312 2.35 9.11 -9.48
CA ALA A 312 2.63 8.36 -10.70
C ALA A 312 1.36 7.69 -11.26
N GLU A 313 0.52 7.12 -10.38
CA GLU A 313 -0.77 6.53 -10.77
C GLU A 313 -1.72 7.58 -11.36
N LEU A 314 -1.88 8.73 -10.70
CA LEU A 314 -2.72 9.83 -11.19
C LEU A 314 -2.23 10.37 -12.55
N LEU A 315 -0.91 10.51 -12.72
CA LEU A 315 -0.33 10.94 -14.00
C LEU A 315 -0.65 9.95 -15.12
N ALA A 316 -0.49 8.64 -14.85
CA ALA A 316 -0.81 7.59 -15.81
C ALA A 316 -2.30 7.54 -16.17
N GLU A 317 -3.18 7.70 -15.17
CA GLU A 317 -4.63 7.73 -15.37
C GLU A 317 -5.05 8.95 -16.21
N GLY A 318 -4.55 10.15 -15.87
CA GLY A 318 -4.82 11.38 -16.62
C GLY A 318 -4.38 11.30 -18.08
N ARG A 319 -3.16 10.79 -18.35
CA ARG A 319 -2.66 10.55 -19.71
C ARG A 319 -3.55 9.55 -20.46
N LYS A 320 -4.00 8.49 -19.80
CA LYS A 320 -4.90 7.50 -20.39
C LYS A 320 -6.27 8.09 -20.72
N LEU A 321 -6.83 8.94 -19.85
CA LEU A 321 -8.08 9.65 -20.12
C LEU A 321 -7.96 10.58 -21.32
N LEU A 322 -6.87 11.35 -21.41
CA LEU A 322 -6.63 12.24 -22.55
C LEU A 322 -6.44 11.46 -23.86
N ALA A 323 -5.68 10.36 -23.83
CA ALA A 323 -5.46 9.49 -24.99
C ALA A 323 -6.76 8.85 -25.50
N LYS A 324 -7.71 8.53 -24.61
CA LYS A 324 -9.03 7.99 -24.96
C LYS A 324 -9.95 9.01 -25.63
N GLN A 325 -9.68 10.30 -25.58
CA GLN A 325 -10.50 11.28 -26.30
C GLN A 325 -10.22 11.18 -27.80
N VAL A 326 -11.30 11.13 -28.60
CA VAL A 326 -11.23 11.09 -30.06
C VAL A 326 -10.71 12.44 -30.55
N GLY A 327 -9.84 12.44 -31.57
CA GLY A 327 -9.27 13.68 -32.10
C GLY A 327 -8.37 14.42 -31.12
N LEU A 328 -8.45 15.75 -31.14
CA LEU A 328 -7.75 16.67 -30.23
C LEU A 328 -6.21 16.63 -30.32
N THR A 329 -5.66 16.40 -31.52
CA THR A 329 -4.21 16.33 -31.74
C THR A 329 -3.48 17.58 -31.21
N ALA A 330 -3.98 18.78 -31.52
CA ALA A 330 -3.39 20.03 -31.05
C ALA A 330 -3.42 20.16 -29.51
N VAL A 331 -4.52 19.73 -28.87
CA VAL A 331 -4.64 19.74 -27.41
C VAL A 331 -3.66 18.75 -26.79
N LYS A 332 -3.59 17.51 -27.31
CA LYS A 332 -2.66 16.48 -26.85
C LYS A 332 -1.20 16.93 -26.96
N GLN A 333 -0.83 17.57 -28.07
CA GLN A 333 0.50 18.15 -28.25
C GLN A 333 0.78 19.29 -27.26
N ALA A 334 -0.19 20.16 -27.01
CA ALA A 334 -0.05 21.25 -26.06
C ALA A 334 0.08 20.74 -24.61
N VAL A 335 -0.63 19.66 -24.25
CA VAL A 335 -0.46 18.98 -22.96
C VAL A 335 0.92 18.34 -22.84
N GLN A 336 1.39 17.66 -23.89
CA GLN A 336 2.74 17.08 -23.89
C GLN A 336 3.82 18.16 -23.71
N ALA A 337 3.73 19.26 -24.46
CA ALA A 337 4.68 20.38 -24.33
C ALA A 337 4.67 21.00 -22.92
N LEU A 338 3.52 20.97 -22.25
CA LEU A 338 3.39 21.39 -20.86
C LEU A 338 4.09 20.43 -19.91
N GLU A 339 3.89 19.13 -20.07
CA GLU A 339 4.60 18.11 -19.28
C GLU A 339 6.12 18.27 -19.43
N ASP A 340 6.62 18.38 -20.67
CA ASP A 340 8.04 18.57 -20.96
C ASP A 340 8.59 19.85 -20.29
N GLN A 341 7.82 20.95 -20.32
CA GLN A 341 8.20 22.21 -19.69
C GLN A 341 8.33 22.08 -18.16
N LEU A 342 7.41 21.34 -17.54
CA LEU A 342 7.41 21.13 -16.09
C LEU A 342 8.53 20.20 -15.65
N GLU A 343 8.83 19.18 -16.45
CA GLU A 343 9.95 18.27 -16.21
C GLU A 343 11.29 19.02 -16.23
N VAL A 344 11.53 19.83 -17.28
CA VAL A 344 12.73 20.69 -17.36
C VAL A 344 12.78 21.68 -16.20
N ARG A 345 11.64 22.22 -15.78
CA ARG A 345 11.56 23.10 -14.61
C ARG A 345 11.97 22.39 -13.32
N ALA A 346 11.53 21.16 -13.10
CA ALA A 346 11.93 20.36 -11.94
C ALA A 346 13.45 20.13 -11.95
N MET A 347 14.02 19.70 -13.09
CA MET A 347 15.47 19.52 -13.25
C MET A 347 16.27 20.80 -12.96
N ARG A 348 15.76 21.96 -13.38
CA ARG A 348 16.40 23.26 -13.10
C ARG A 348 16.37 23.60 -11.61
N LEU A 349 15.27 23.32 -10.91
CA LEU A 349 15.16 23.54 -9.47
C LEU A 349 16.12 22.63 -8.69
N GLU A 350 16.21 21.35 -9.07
CA GLU A 350 17.17 20.40 -8.48
C GLU A 350 18.62 20.85 -8.68
N ALA A 351 18.93 21.44 -9.84
CA ALA A 351 20.24 22.01 -10.13
C ALA A 351 20.48 23.39 -9.49
N GLY A 352 19.54 23.93 -8.69
CA GLY A 352 19.64 25.23 -8.05
C GLY A 352 19.57 26.43 -9.00
N LEU A 353 19.09 26.24 -10.23
CA LEU A 353 18.95 27.29 -11.23
C LEU A 353 17.66 28.10 -11.01
N PRO A 354 17.67 29.42 -11.30
CA PRO A 354 16.46 30.21 -11.24
C PRO A 354 15.45 29.71 -12.26
N VAL A 355 14.20 29.59 -11.81
CA VAL A 355 13.04 29.34 -12.65
C VAL A 355 12.04 30.46 -12.41
N GLU A 356 11.68 31.18 -13.48
CA GLU A 356 10.62 32.17 -13.40
C GLU A 356 9.25 31.51 -13.17
N GLY A 357 8.44 32.13 -12.31
CA GLY A 357 7.11 31.66 -12.00
C GLY A 357 6.12 31.94 -13.11
N GLN A 358 5.83 30.94 -13.95
CA GLN A 358 4.70 31.00 -14.89
C GLN A 358 3.39 30.63 -14.19
N THR A 359 2.28 31.24 -14.61
CA THR A 359 0.94 30.88 -14.15
C THR A 359 0.53 29.54 -14.76
N ASN A 360 -0.24 28.75 -14.01
CA ASN A 360 -0.76 27.45 -14.47
C ASN A 360 -2.25 27.52 -14.85
N HIS A 361 -2.85 28.72 -14.80
CA HIS A 361 -4.24 28.94 -15.20
C HIS A 361 -4.36 28.91 -16.73
N MET A 362 -5.49 28.44 -17.24
CA MET A 362 -5.67 28.27 -18.69
C MET A 362 -7.11 28.49 -19.14
N LEU A 363 -7.26 28.64 -20.45
CA LEU A 363 -8.54 28.75 -21.14
C LEU A 363 -8.71 27.59 -22.11
N LEU A 364 -9.86 26.91 -22.05
CA LEU A 364 -10.30 25.91 -23.01
C LEU A 364 -11.31 26.55 -23.95
N VAL A 365 -10.93 26.79 -25.20
CA VAL A 365 -11.77 27.51 -26.15
C VAL A 365 -12.20 26.63 -27.31
N GLY A 366 -13.43 26.80 -27.77
CA GLY A 366 -13.90 26.15 -28.99
C GLY A 366 -15.38 25.80 -28.93
N PRO A 367 -15.94 25.18 -30.00
CA PRO A 367 -17.35 24.85 -30.10
C PRO A 367 -17.85 23.94 -28.96
N PRO A 368 -19.16 23.93 -28.67
CA PRO A 368 -19.76 23.06 -27.67
C PRO A 368 -19.64 21.60 -28.09
N GLY A 369 -19.53 20.70 -27.12
CA GLY A 369 -19.44 19.26 -27.36
C GLY A 369 -18.11 18.79 -27.94
N THR A 370 -17.04 19.59 -27.88
CA THR A 370 -15.69 19.23 -28.35
C THR A 370 -14.81 18.56 -27.29
N GLY A 371 -15.28 18.38 -26.05
CA GLY A 371 -14.56 17.65 -25.00
C GLY A 371 -13.80 18.50 -23.98
N LYS A 372 -14.11 19.80 -23.88
CA LYS A 372 -13.49 20.74 -22.91
C LYS A 372 -13.54 20.22 -21.46
N THR A 373 -14.71 19.87 -20.95
CA THR A 373 -14.88 19.39 -19.56
C THR A 373 -14.09 18.11 -19.30
N THR A 374 -14.18 17.12 -20.19
CA THR A 374 -13.45 15.85 -20.06
C THR A 374 -11.93 16.06 -20.17
N THR A 375 -11.48 17.05 -20.95
CA THR A 375 -10.06 17.42 -20.99
C THR A 375 -9.62 18.10 -19.71
N ALA A 376 -10.46 18.96 -19.11
CA ALA A 376 -10.18 19.55 -17.80
C ALA A 376 -9.97 18.45 -16.74
N GLU A 377 -10.84 17.43 -16.72
CA GLU A 377 -10.70 16.26 -15.83
C GLU A 377 -9.35 15.54 -16.01
N ALA A 378 -8.98 15.23 -17.26
CA ALA A 378 -7.70 14.60 -17.56
C ALA A 378 -6.51 15.47 -17.13
N LEU A 379 -6.58 16.77 -17.43
CA LEU A 379 -5.59 17.75 -16.99
C LEU A 379 -5.47 17.82 -15.47
N GLY A 380 -6.57 17.64 -14.75
CA GLY A 380 -6.54 17.69 -13.30
C GLY A 380 -5.78 16.53 -12.66
N MET A 381 -5.95 15.34 -13.21
CA MET A 381 -5.14 14.17 -12.84
C MET A 381 -3.67 14.36 -13.21
N ILE A 382 -3.38 14.88 -14.40
CA ILE A 382 -2.01 15.18 -14.84
C ILE A 382 -1.36 16.21 -13.91
N TYR A 383 -2.05 17.30 -13.57
CA TYR A 383 -1.53 18.35 -12.68
C TYR A 383 -1.27 17.83 -11.27
N ALA A 384 -2.16 16.99 -10.73
CA ALA A 384 -1.95 16.36 -9.44
C ALA A 384 -0.78 15.38 -9.46
N GLY A 385 -0.67 14.58 -10.53
CA GLY A 385 0.43 13.64 -10.73
C GLY A 385 1.80 14.33 -10.90
N MET A 386 1.82 15.53 -11.46
CA MET A 386 3.04 16.36 -11.54
C MET A 386 3.31 17.19 -10.27
N GLY A 387 2.43 17.14 -9.27
CA GLY A 387 2.57 17.91 -8.03
C GLY A 387 2.28 19.41 -8.16
N LEU A 388 1.62 19.85 -9.25
CA LEU A 388 1.17 21.24 -9.41
C LEU A 388 -0.02 21.59 -8.55
N VAL A 389 -0.87 20.61 -8.26
CA VAL A 389 -1.99 20.70 -7.33
C VAL A 389 -1.94 19.50 -6.39
N ARG A 390 -2.54 19.63 -5.20
CA ARG A 390 -2.54 18.55 -4.20
C ARG A 390 -3.59 17.48 -4.50
N ASN A 391 -4.66 17.85 -5.20
CA ASN A 391 -5.81 16.98 -5.45
C ASN A 391 -6.29 17.14 -6.91
N PRO A 392 -6.55 16.05 -7.64
CA PRO A 392 -7.07 16.11 -9.01
C PRO A 392 -8.53 16.59 -9.11
N LYS A 393 -9.25 16.72 -7.98
CA LYS A 393 -10.67 17.10 -7.96
C LYS A 393 -10.90 18.47 -8.61
N ILE A 394 -11.85 18.47 -9.54
CA ILE A 394 -12.36 19.67 -10.18
C ILE A 394 -13.61 20.13 -9.47
N ARG A 395 -13.63 21.41 -9.12
CA ARG A 395 -14.81 22.11 -8.64
C ARG A 395 -15.40 22.91 -9.79
N GLU A 396 -16.51 22.43 -10.34
CA GLU A 396 -17.30 23.21 -11.31
C GLU A 396 -18.00 24.37 -10.61
N VAL A 397 -17.94 25.55 -11.23
CA VAL A 397 -18.52 26.79 -10.70
C VAL A 397 -19.21 27.59 -11.79
N LYS A 398 -20.17 28.42 -11.38
CA LYS A 398 -20.95 29.30 -12.25
C LYS A 398 -20.86 30.74 -11.77
N ARG A 399 -21.35 31.70 -12.57
CA ARG A 399 -21.46 33.12 -12.20
C ARG A 399 -22.06 33.32 -10.80
N SER A 400 -23.12 32.58 -10.47
CA SER A 400 -23.80 32.64 -9.16
C SER A 400 -22.91 32.29 -7.97
N ASP A 401 -21.79 31.59 -8.18
CA ASP A 401 -20.84 31.25 -7.12
C ASP A 401 -19.86 32.39 -6.84
N PHE A 402 -19.59 33.25 -7.83
CA PHE A 402 -18.73 34.42 -7.71
C PHE A 402 -19.50 35.69 -7.34
N CYS A 403 -20.63 35.91 -7.99
CA CYS A 403 -21.42 37.12 -7.87
C CYS A 403 -22.38 37.05 -6.69
N GLY A 404 -22.41 38.09 -5.87
CA GLY A 404 -23.41 38.27 -4.82
C GLY A 404 -24.69 38.95 -5.33
N GLU A 405 -25.73 38.99 -4.49
CA GLU A 405 -27.02 39.61 -4.85
C GLU A 405 -26.96 41.15 -4.88
N HIS A 406 -25.97 41.75 -4.20
CA HIS A 406 -25.83 43.19 -4.06
C HIS A 406 -24.39 43.63 -4.34
N ILE A 407 -24.21 44.86 -4.83
CA ILE A 407 -22.88 45.47 -5.04
C ILE A 407 -22.11 45.47 -3.71
N GLY A 408 -20.83 45.06 -3.73
CA GLY A 408 -19.97 44.94 -2.57
C GLY A 408 -19.97 43.56 -1.90
N THR A 409 -20.81 42.62 -2.37
CA THR A 409 -20.87 41.25 -1.83
C THR A 409 -20.14 40.21 -2.69
N SER A 410 -19.79 40.53 -3.93
CA SER A 410 -19.09 39.61 -4.85
C SER A 410 -17.64 39.35 -4.43
N GLY A 411 -16.93 40.36 -3.91
CA GLY A 411 -15.54 40.23 -3.47
C GLY A 411 -15.35 39.16 -2.38
N PRO A 412 -16.03 39.28 -1.22
CA PRO A 412 -15.94 38.28 -0.15
C PRO A 412 -16.37 36.88 -0.60
N LYS A 413 -17.40 36.78 -1.45
CA LYS A 413 -17.91 35.51 -1.97
C LYS A 413 -16.89 34.82 -2.89
N THR A 414 -16.27 35.59 -3.78
CA THR A 414 -15.17 35.13 -4.65
C THR A 414 -14.00 34.63 -3.82
N ASN A 415 -13.56 35.38 -2.80
CA ASN A 415 -12.47 34.94 -1.92
C ASN A 415 -12.78 33.62 -1.22
N ALA A 416 -13.97 33.50 -0.61
CA ALA A 416 -14.37 32.29 0.09
C ALA A 416 -14.44 31.08 -0.85
N LEU A 417 -14.80 31.28 -2.12
CA LEU A 417 -14.78 30.23 -3.14
C LEU A 417 -13.35 29.79 -3.47
N ILE A 418 -12.43 30.74 -3.66
CA ILE A 418 -11.02 30.44 -3.96
C ILE A 418 -10.34 29.75 -2.78
N GLU A 419 -10.53 30.23 -1.55
CA GLU A 419 -9.96 29.62 -0.34
C GLU A 419 -10.36 28.15 -0.19
N LYS A 420 -11.62 27.83 -0.50
CA LYS A 420 -12.12 26.44 -0.51
C LYS A 420 -11.58 25.58 -1.65
N SER A 421 -10.97 26.20 -2.65
CA SER A 421 -10.47 25.54 -3.88
C SER A 421 -8.94 25.44 -3.91
N LEU A 422 -8.25 25.95 -2.88
CA LEU A 422 -6.81 25.80 -2.74
C LEU A 422 -6.41 24.32 -2.68
N GLY A 423 -5.31 24.00 -3.36
CA GLY A 423 -4.81 22.65 -3.56
C GLY A 423 -5.53 21.86 -4.65
N GLY A 424 -6.55 22.42 -5.31
CA GLY A 424 -7.33 21.76 -6.35
C GLY A 424 -7.48 22.61 -7.62
N ILE A 425 -8.56 22.33 -8.36
CA ILE A 425 -8.83 22.95 -9.66
C ILE A 425 -10.23 23.53 -9.67
N LEU A 426 -10.32 24.80 -10.10
CA LEU A 426 -11.58 25.49 -10.31
C LEU A 426 -11.89 25.52 -11.81
N PHE A 427 -13.06 25.00 -12.21
CA PHE A 427 -13.50 24.98 -13.59
C PHE A 427 -14.77 25.82 -13.77
N MET A 428 -14.74 26.79 -14.67
CA MET A 428 -15.90 27.61 -15.02
C MET A 428 -16.22 27.47 -16.51
N ASP A 429 -17.31 26.78 -16.82
CA ASP A 429 -17.86 26.79 -18.19
C ASP A 429 -18.54 28.13 -18.47
N GLU A 430 -18.54 28.53 -19.74
CA GLU A 430 -18.98 29.85 -20.20
C GLU A 430 -18.36 30.98 -19.35
N PHE A 431 -17.03 30.96 -19.19
CA PHE A 431 -16.29 31.88 -18.31
C PHE A 431 -16.60 33.36 -18.56
N TYR A 432 -16.87 33.72 -19.82
CA TYR A 432 -17.27 35.07 -20.21
C TYR A 432 -18.57 35.54 -19.54
N SER A 433 -19.44 34.63 -19.10
CA SER A 433 -20.68 34.94 -18.35
C SER A 433 -20.42 35.57 -16.98
N LEU A 434 -19.18 35.56 -16.49
CA LEU A 434 -18.81 36.22 -15.24
C LEU A 434 -19.01 37.74 -15.30
N VAL A 435 -19.12 38.32 -16.50
CA VAL A 435 -19.53 39.72 -16.71
C VAL A 435 -20.66 39.76 -17.73
N GLU A 436 -21.80 40.29 -17.30
CA GLU A 436 -22.93 40.58 -18.18
C GLU A 436 -22.79 42.00 -18.75
N ARG A 437 -23.28 42.22 -19.96
CA ARG A 437 -23.37 43.56 -20.55
C ARG A 437 -24.79 44.08 -20.42
N HIS A 438 -24.91 45.33 -19.99
CA HIS A 438 -26.16 46.08 -20.05
C HIS A 438 -26.53 46.41 -21.50
N GLN A 439 -27.78 46.84 -21.73
CA GLN A 439 -28.29 47.21 -23.07
C GLN A 439 -27.50 48.35 -23.73
N ASP A 440 -26.75 49.14 -22.96
CA ASP A 440 -25.85 50.21 -23.41
C ASP A 440 -24.41 49.72 -23.69
N GLY A 441 -24.17 48.41 -23.61
CA GLY A 441 -22.87 47.76 -23.85
C GLY A 441 -21.90 47.78 -22.65
N ARG A 442 -22.27 48.41 -21.53
CA ARG A 442 -21.38 48.51 -20.35
C ARG A 442 -21.34 47.22 -19.53
N PRO A 443 -20.18 46.80 -19.02
CA PRO A 443 -20.05 45.71 -18.05
C PRO A 443 -20.86 45.97 -16.79
N ASP A 444 -21.48 44.93 -16.24
CA ASP A 444 -22.18 45.00 -14.96
C ASP A 444 -21.20 45.14 -13.78
N MET A 445 -21.57 45.95 -12.78
CA MET A 445 -20.67 46.25 -11.65
C MET A 445 -20.42 45.03 -10.74
N ILE A 446 -21.37 44.11 -10.65
CA ILE A 446 -21.30 42.93 -9.77
C ILE A 446 -20.29 41.91 -10.34
N GLY A 447 -20.33 41.68 -11.64
CA GLY A 447 -19.37 40.84 -12.37
C GLY A 447 -17.98 41.44 -12.38
N MET A 448 -17.87 42.77 -12.61
CA MET A 448 -16.58 43.47 -12.55
C MET A 448 -15.91 43.37 -11.18
N GLU A 449 -16.68 43.45 -10.09
CA GLU A 449 -16.17 43.24 -8.74
C GLU A 449 -15.61 41.82 -8.55
N ALA A 450 -16.34 40.80 -9.02
CA ALA A 450 -15.87 39.41 -8.99
C ALA A 450 -14.59 39.21 -9.82
N VAL A 451 -14.51 39.77 -11.03
CA VAL A 451 -13.33 39.69 -11.90
C VAL A 451 -12.10 40.33 -11.24
N ASN A 452 -12.26 41.52 -10.67
CA ASN A 452 -11.17 42.20 -9.98
C ASN A 452 -10.64 41.37 -8.82
N GLN A 453 -11.54 40.72 -8.06
CA GLN A 453 -11.12 39.87 -6.96
C GLN A 453 -10.48 38.56 -7.42
N LEU A 454 -11.01 37.96 -8.49
CA LEU A 454 -10.41 36.79 -9.12
C LEU A 454 -8.97 37.10 -9.58
N LEU A 455 -8.72 38.27 -10.18
CA LEU A 455 -7.37 38.67 -10.60
C LEU A 455 -6.37 38.75 -9.45
N VAL A 456 -6.78 39.30 -8.31
CA VAL A 456 -5.94 39.34 -7.09
C VAL A 456 -5.62 37.92 -6.63
N ALA A 457 -6.63 37.05 -6.62
CA ALA A 457 -6.46 35.65 -6.22
C ALA A 457 -5.53 34.86 -7.16
N LEU A 458 -5.70 34.99 -8.48
CA LEU A 458 -4.84 34.33 -9.48
C LEU A 458 -3.37 34.74 -9.35
N GLU A 459 -3.10 35.98 -8.92
CA GLU A 459 -1.73 36.45 -8.71
C GLU A 459 -1.13 35.99 -7.38
N LYS A 460 -1.92 36.06 -6.31
CA LYS A 460 -1.51 35.70 -4.95
C LYS A 460 -1.30 34.20 -4.79
N HIS A 461 -2.17 33.39 -5.40
CA HIS A 461 -2.25 31.94 -5.22
C HIS A 461 -1.85 31.16 -6.48
N ARG A 462 -0.95 31.73 -7.29
CA ARG A 462 -0.54 31.17 -8.61
C ARG A 462 0.07 29.75 -8.57
N PHE A 463 0.51 29.30 -7.39
CA PHE A 463 1.07 27.96 -7.14
C PHE A 463 0.20 27.11 -6.22
N ASP A 464 -0.90 27.66 -5.70
CA ASP A 464 -1.73 26.96 -4.72
C ASP A 464 -2.94 26.28 -5.38
N PHE A 465 -3.39 26.73 -6.55
CA PHE A 465 -4.51 26.13 -7.28
C PHE A 465 -4.44 26.41 -8.78
N CYS A 466 -5.22 25.67 -9.58
CA CYS A 466 -5.40 25.96 -11.01
C CYS A 466 -6.81 26.47 -11.28
N PHE A 467 -6.93 27.42 -12.21
CA PHE A 467 -8.21 27.92 -12.71
C PHE A 467 -8.27 27.61 -14.20
N ILE A 468 -9.35 26.95 -14.61
CA ILE A 468 -9.63 26.57 -15.98
C ILE A 468 -10.94 27.25 -16.40
N GLY A 469 -10.86 28.27 -17.24
CA GLY A 469 -12.04 28.87 -17.87
C GLY A 469 -12.35 28.17 -19.19
N ALA A 470 -13.63 27.95 -19.51
CA ALA A 470 -14.05 27.40 -20.79
C ALA A 470 -15.07 28.31 -21.49
N GLY A 471 -15.11 28.27 -22.83
CA GLY A 471 -16.08 29.03 -23.60
C GLY A 471 -15.85 29.01 -25.10
N TYR A 472 -16.67 29.78 -25.82
CA TYR A 472 -16.45 30.06 -27.24
C TYR A 472 -15.28 31.00 -27.42
N GLU A 473 -14.55 30.83 -28.50
CA GLU A 473 -13.29 31.54 -28.68
C GLU A 473 -13.46 33.07 -28.70
N ASP A 474 -14.37 33.56 -29.56
CA ASP A 474 -14.60 35.00 -29.72
C ASP A 474 -15.11 35.66 -28.44
N GLN A 475 -15.99 34.98 -27.71
CA GLN A 475 -16.56 35.49 -26.45
C GLN A 475 -15.52 35.54 -25.34
N VAL A 476 -14.63 34.55 -25.27
CA VAL A 476 -13.50 34.56 -24.33
C VAL A 476 -12.53 35.68 -24.68
N ASP A 477 -12.20 35.86 -25.96
CA ASP A 477 -11.30 36.95 -26.38
C ASP A 477 -11.90 38.32 -26.09
N GLU A 478 -13.19 38.52 -26.35
CA GLU A 478 -13.91 39.73 -25.97
C GLU A 478 -13.87 39.93 -24.44
N PHE A 479 -14.14 38.88 -23.66
CA PHE A 479 -14.11 38.94 -22.20
C PHE A 479 -12.72 39.32 -21.65
N LEU A 480 -11.63 38.84 -22.27
CA LEU A 480 -10.27 39.21 -21.86
C LEU A 480 -9.98 40.71 -22.04
N THR A 481 -10.74 41.42 -22.89
CA THR A 481 -10.62 42.88 -23.05
C THR A 481 -11.27 43.68 -21.93
N VAL A 482 -12.13 43.05 -21.11
CA VAL A 482 -12.85 43.70 -20.00
C VAL A 482 -11.89 44.23 -18.95
N ASN A 483 -10.78 43.52 -18.70
CA ASN A 483 -9.71 43.97 -17.83
C ASN A 483 -8.35 43.51 -18.39
N PRO A 484 -7.40 44.43 -18.71
CA PRO A 484 -6.09 44.08 -19.23
C PRO A 484 -5.30 43.06 -18.39
N GLY A 485 -5.59 42.98 -17.08
CA GLY A 485 -4.97 42.02 -16.18
C GLY A 485 -5.32 40.55 -16.47
N LEU A 486 -6.48 40.27 -17.08
CA LEU A 486 -6.92 38.90 -17.37
C LEU A 486 -6.03 38.21 -18.41
N ALA A 487 -5.69 38.92 -19.49
CA ALA A 487 -4.83 38.39 -20.54
C ALA A 487 -3.44 37.97 -20.00
N GLY A 488 -2.91 38.71 -19.02
CA GLY A 488 -1.64 38.38 -18.36
C GLY A 488 -1.70 37.18 -17.40
N ARG A 489 -2.88 36.80 -16.91
CA ARG A 489 -3.07 35.64 -16.02
C ARG A 489 -3.43 34.36 -16.76
N PHE A 490 -4.08 34.51 -17.92
CA PHE A 490 -4.48 33.43 -18.83
C PHE A 490 -3.67 33.44 -20.13
N ASN A 491 -2.35 33.26 -20.01
CA ASN A 491 -1.45 33.23 -21.17
C ASN A 491 -1.48 31.90 -21.94
N ARG A 492 -2.30 30.93 -21.51
CA ARG A 492 -2.44 29.61 -22.13
C ARG A 492 -3.87 29.38 -22.58
N LYS A 493 -4.04 29.17 -23.89
CA LYS A 493 -5.32 28.91 -24.53
C LYS A 493 -5.25 27.60 -25.30
N LEU A 494 -5.96 26.57 -24.84
CA LEU A 494 -6.11 25.30 -25.54
C LEU A 494 -7.31 25.39 -26.48
N ARG A 495 -7.05 25.30 -27.78
CA ARG A 495 -8.06 25.42 -28.83
C ARG A 495 -8.63 24.04 -29.18
N PHE A 496 -9.94 23.95 -29.18
CA PHE A 496 -10.73 22.77 -29.54
C PHE A 496 -11.40 23.04 -30.87
N GLU A 497 -10.99 22.28 -31.89
CA GLU A 497 -11.58 22.34 -33.22
C GLU A 497 -12.85 21.49 -33.29
N SER A 498 -13.71 21.80 -34.26
CA SER A 498 -14.87 20.96 -34.59
C SER A 498 -14.42 19.60 -35.09
N TYR A 499 -15.14 18.55 -34.68
CA TYR A 499 -14.80 17.20 -35.11
C TYR A 499 -15.03 17.00 -36.61
N SER A 500 -14.15 16.23 -37.23
CA SER A 500 -14.36 15.69 -38.58
C SER A 500 -15.50 14.65 -38.59
N PRO A 501 -16.12 14.38 -39.76
CA PRO A 501 -17.16 13.37 -39.86
C PRO A 501 -16.71 11.99 -39.37
N GLY A 502 -15.46 11.61 -39.66
CA GLY A 502 -14.88 10.35 -39.16
C GLY A 502 -14.78 10.33 -37.64
N GLU A 503 -14.35 11.42 -37.01
CA GLU A 503 -14.28 11.54 -35.54
C GLU A 503 -15.69 11.51 -34.90
N ILE A 504 -16.70 12.12 -35.54
CA ILE A 504 -18.10 12.04 -35.06
C ILE A 504 -18.60 10.59 -35.03
N VAL A 505 -18.35 9.83 -36.10
CA VAL A 505 -18.72 8.41 -36.17
C VAL A 505 -17.95 7.60 -35.14
N GLU A 506 -16.66 7.89 -34.94
CA GLU A 506 -15.85 7.22 -33.93
C GLU A 506 -16.31 7.54 -32.50
N ILE A 507 -16.70 8.78 -32.21
CA ILE A 507 -17.31 9.15 -30.93
C ILE A 507 -18.60 8.35 -30.70
N GLY A 508 -19.46 8.26 -31.72
CA GLY A 508 -20.68 7.46 -31.67
C GLY A 508 -20.39 5.99 -31.40
N HIS A 509 -19.43 5.40 -32.12
CA HIS A 509 -19.02 4.01 -31.91
C HIS A 509 -18.50 3.76 -30.49
N ARG A 510 -17.61 4.62 -29.96
CA ARG A 510 -17.09 4.51 -28.59
C ARG A 510 -18.19 4.72 -27.53
N TYR A 511 -19.22 5.51 -27.83
CA TYR A 511 -20.37 5.70 -26.95
C TYR A 511 -21.31 4.48 -26.95
N ALA A 512 -21.50 3.83 -28.10
CA ALA A 512 -22.35 2.66 -28.27
C ALA A 512 -21.76 1.37 -27.66
N ALA A 513 -20.44 1.19 -27.75
CA ALA A 513 -19.75 -0.02 -27.31
C ALA A 513 -20.03 -0.47 -25.86
N PRO A 514 -19.90 0.39 -24.82
CA PRO A 514 -20.21 0.00 -23.44
C PRO A 514 -21.71 -0.27 -23.20
N ARG A 515 -22.59 0.15 -24.12
CA ARG A 515 -24.04 -0.08 -24.08
C ARG A 515 -24.45 -1.39 -24.79
N ALA A 516 -23.47 -2.17 -25.25
CA ALA A 516 -23.66 -3.34 -26.09
C ALA A 516 -24.38 -3.04 -27.43
N SER A 517 -24.27 -1.81 -27.91
CA SER A 517 -24.79 -1.38 -29.21
C SER A 517 -23.66 -1.32 -30.23
N VAL A 518 -23.86 -1.92 -31.40
CA VAL A 518 -22.85 -2.03 -32.47
C VAL A 518 -23.46 -1.51 -33.78
N LEU A 519 -22.82 -0.52 -34.41
CA LEU A 519 -23.19 -0.11 -35.76
C LEU A 519 -22.67 -1.15 -36.74
N ASP A 520 -23.54 -1.70 -37.58
CA ASP A 520 -23.07 -2.48 -38.73
C ASP A 520 -22.36 -1.58 -39.76
N ASP A 521 -21.68 -2.19 -40.74
CA ASP A 521 -20.89 -1.44 -41.71
C ASP A 521 -21.72 -0.45 -42.53
N ALA A 522 -22.97 -0.80 -42.85
CA ALA A 522 -23.90 0.06 -43.58
C ALA A 522 -24.33 1.25 -42.71
N ALA A 523 -24.67 1.01 -41.44
CA ALA A 523 -25.02 2.03 -40.46
C ALA A 523 -23.86 3.01 -40.21
N ARG A 524 -22.63 2.49 -40.15
CA ARG A 524 -21.42 3.31 -40.01
C ARG A 524 -21.22 4.21 -41.22
N GLN A 525 -21.44 3.68 -42.43
CA GLN A 525 -21.35 4.48 -43.66
C GLN A 525 -22.46 5.53 -43.73
N THR A 526 -23.72 5.15 -43.45
CA THR A 526 -24.86 6.10 -43.39
C THR A 526 -24.60 7.23 -42.39
N PHE A 527 -24.02 6.90 -41.23
CA PHE A 527 -23.68 7.93 -40.25
C PHE A 527 -22.58 8.86 -40.75
N LEU A 528 -21.55 8.31 -41.42
CA LEU A 528 -20.46 9.09 -41.99
C LEU A 528 -20.95 10.06 -43.08
N ASP A 529 -21.80 9.58 -43.98
CA ASP A 529 -22.37 10.39 -45.07
C ASP A 529 -23.19 11.53 -44.49
N ALA A 530 -24.05 11.24 -43.51
CA ALA A 530 -24.88 12.25 -42.87
C ALA A 530 -24.04 13.28 -42.08
N ALA A 531 -23.02 12.84 -41.34
CA ALA A 531 -22.10 13.74 -40.65
C ALA A 531 -21.32 14.64 -41.63
N THR A 532 -20.99 14.12 -42.82
CA THR A 532 -20.34 14.88 -43.89
C THR A 532 -21.26 15.96 -44.44
N THR A 533 -22.51 15.62 -44.75
CA THR A 533 -23.54 16.57 -45.20
C THR A 533 -23.79 17.67 -44.16
N ILE A 534 -23.94 17.30 -42.87
CA ILE A 534 -24.16 18.25 -41.78
C ILE A 534 -22.96 19.19 -41.60
N ARG A 535 -21.73 18.69 -41.70
CA ARG A 535 -20.53 19.52 -41.59
C ARG A 535 -20.40 20.53 -42.73
N ALA A 536 -20.81 20.15 -43.94
CA ALA A 536 -20.78 21.01 -45.12
C ALA A 536 -21.87 22.09 -45.12
N TYR A 537 -22.93 21.92 -44.33
CA TYR A 537 -24.00 22.91 -44.19
C TYR A 537 -23.55 24.10 -43.33
N THR A 538 -23.99 25.31 -43.72
CA THR A 538 -23.80 26.55 -42.96
C THR A 538 -25.17 27.03 -42.50
N THR A 539 -25.30 27.27 -41.20
CA THR A 539 -26.55 27.79 -40.62
C THR A 539 -26.81 29.24 -41.06
N PRO A 540 -28.05 29.76 -40.91
CA PRO A 540 -28.35 31.16 -41.16
C PRO A 540 -27.46 32.14 -40.38
N ASP A 541 -26.98 31.72 -39.21
CA ASP A 541 -26.10 32.48 -38.32
C ASP A 541 -24.61 32.35 -38.69
N GLY A 542 -24.28 31.67 -39.80
CA GLY A 542 -22.91 31.52 -40.31
C GLY A 542 -22.08 30.42 -39.63
N GLN A 543 -22.68 29.58 -38.78
CA GLN A 543 -21.97 28.49 -38.11
C GLN A 543 -21.95 27.21 -38.97
N HIS A 544 -20.91 26.38 -38.82
CA HIS A 544 -20.93 25.04 -39.40
C HIS A 544 -22.03 24.20 -38.76
N GLY A 545 -22.74 23.40 -39.57
CA GLY A 545 -23.86 22.60 -39.09
C GLY A 545 -23.47 21.63 -37.98
N ILE A 546 -22.23 21.11 -37.97
CA ILE A 546 -21.77 20.23 -36.90
C ILE A 546 -21.60 20.95 -35.55
N ASP A 547 -21.25 22.23 -35.57
CA ASP A 547 -21.14 23.06 -34.37
C ASP A 547 -22.52 23.43 -33.83
N ALA A 548 -23.45 23.76 -34.73
CA ALA A 548 -24.85 24.00 -34.39
C ALA A 548 -25.53 22.75 -33.80
N MET A 549 -25.07 21.56 -34.19
CA MET A 549 -25.51 20.29 -33.62
C MET A 549 -24.73 19.89 -32.36
N HIS A 550 -23.76 20.69 -31.93
CA HIS A 550 -22.93 20.47 -30.73
C HIS A 550 -22.03 19.22 -30.78
N ASN A 551 -21.40 18.94 -31.93
CA ASN A 551 -20.27 18.02 -32.08
C ASN A 551 -20.46 16.64 -31.40
N GLY A 552 -19.67 16.29 -30.38
CA GLY A 552 -19.78 14.99 -29.71
C GLY A 552 -21.15 14.75 -29.04
N ARG A 553 -21.89 15.80 -28.70
CA ARG A 553 -23.28 15.67 -28.21
C ARG A 553 -24.20 15.21 -29.34
N PHE A 554 -24.02 15.69 -30.57
CA PHE A 554 -24.73 15.17 -31.74
C PHE A 554 -24.50 13.68 -31.90
N ALA A 555 -23.24 13.23 -31.81
CA ALA A 555 -22.92 11.82 -31.94
C ALA A 555 -23.64 10.95 -30.91
N ARG A 556 -23.66 11.37 -29.64
CA ARG A 556 -24.39 10.67 -28.56
C ARG A 556 -25.88 10.62 -28.82
N ASN A 557 -26.48 11.77 -29.15
CA ASN A 557 -27.92 11.87 -29.41
C ASN A 557 -28.35 10.98 -30.58
N VAL A 558 -27.53 10.87 -31.63
CA VAL A 558 -27.79 9.97 -32.76
C VAL A 558 -27.78 8.51 -32.32
N ILE A 559 -26.80 8.09 -31.51
CA ILE A 559 -26.75 6.71 -31.00
C ILE A 559 -27.95 6.39 -30.11
N GLU A 560 -28.29 7.27 -29.16
CA GLU A 560 -29.45 7.06 -28.28
C GLU A 560 -30.75 6.94 -29.08
N ARG A 561 -30.92 7.82 -30.08
CA ARG A 561 -32.10 7.78 -30.93
C ARG A 561 -32.10 6.55 -31.86
N ALA A 562 -30.94 6.09 -32.32
CA ALA A 562 -30.82 4.86 -33.10
C ALA A 562 -31.15 3.62 -32.27
N GLU A 563 -30.76 3.59 -30.98
CA GLU A 563 -31.16 2.55 -30.03
C GLU A 563 -32.69 2.50 -29.89
N GLU A 564 -33.36 3.65 -29.77
CA GLU A 564 -34.82 3.72 -29.74
C GLU A 564 -35.47 3.16 -31.03
N PHE A 565 -34.91 3.48 -32.20
CA PHE A 565 -35.42 2.99 -33.48
C PHE A 565 -35.20 1.48 -33.64
N ARG A 566 -34.03 0.96 -33.26
CA ARG A 566 -33.76 -0.48 -33.17
C ARG A 566 -34.79 -1.16 -32.28
N ASP A 567 -35.01 -0.65 -31.08
CA ASP A 567 -35.92 -1.27 -30.11
C ASP A 567 -37.36 -1.32 -30.63
N ARG A 568 -37.82 -0.26 -31.32
CA ARG A 568 -39.13 -0.24 -32.00
C ARG A 568 -39.20 -1.27 -33.13
N ARG A 569 -38.15 -1.38 -33.95
CA ARG A 569 -38.06 -2.38 -35.03
C ARG A 569 -38.14 -3.80 -34.47
N LEU A 570 -37.34 -4.12 -33.46
CA LEU A 570 -37.29 -5.46 -32.87
C LEU A 570 -38.58 -5.81 -32.12
N ALA A 571 -39.21 -4.84 -31.46
CA ALA A 571 -40.54 -5.03 -30.87
C ALA A 571 -41.60 -5.36 -31.94
N ALA A 572 -41.55 -4.71 -33.10
CA ALA A 572 -42.44 -5.02 -34.23
C ALA A 572 -42.14 -6.41 -34.82
N GLN A 573 -40.86 -6.77 -35.03
CA GLN A 573 -40.42 -8.08 -35.51
C GLN A 573 -40.89 -9.22 -34.60
N LYS A 574 -40.77 -9.04 -33.27
CA LYS A 574 -41.26 -10.03 -32.31
C LYS A 574 -42.79 -10.17 -32.36
N ARG A 575 -43.52 -9.06 -32.51
CA ARG A 575 -45.00 -9.08 -32.63
C ARG A 575 -45.49 -9.72 -33.92
N SER A 576 -44.70 -9.66 -35.00
CA SER A 576 -45.02 -10.32 -36.27
C SER A 576 -44.69 -11.81 -36.30
N GLY A 577 -44.20 -12.38 -35.18
CA GLY A 577 -43.85 -13.79 -35.07
C GLY A 577 -42.47 -14.15 -35.64
N THR A 578 -41.67 -13.16 -36.03
CA THR A 578 -40.30 -13.39 -36.49
C THR A 578 -39.36 -13.48 -35.27
N PRO A 579 -38.49 -14.50 -35.17
CA PRO A 579 -37.56 -14.63 -34.04
C PRO A 579 -36.58 -13.45 -33.98
N VAL A 580 -36.21 -13.04 -32.77
CA VAL A 580 -35.21 -12.00 -32.48
C VAL A 580 -34.03 -12.66 -31.78
N SER A 581 -32.85 -12.58 -32.39
CA SER A 581 -31.61 -13.12 -31.85
C SER A 581 -30.94 -12.16 -30.85
N VAL A 582 -29.94 -12.65 -30.12
CA VAL A 582 -29.12 -11.80 -29.23
C VAL A 582 -28.32 -10.78 -30.03
N ASP A 583 -27.90 -11.11 -31.24
CA ASP A 583 -27.15 -10.18 -32.09
C ASP A 583 -28.05 -9.07 -32.65
N ASP A 584 -29.32 -9.38 -32.94
CA ASP A 584 -30.31 -8.36 -33.34
C ASP A 584 -30.47 -7.28 -32.26
N LEU A 585 -30.42 -7.67 -30.97
CA LEU A 585 -30.51 -6.74 -29.84
C LEU A 585 -29.30 -5.80 -29.75
N LYS A 586 -28.17 -6.15 -30.38
CA LYS A 586 -26.94 -5.34 -30.38
C LYS A 586 -26.82 -4.46 -31.61
N ILE A 587 -27.29 -4.93 -32.77
CA ILE A 587 -27.00 -4.29 -34.06
C ILE A 587 -27.91 -3.07 -34.32
N LEU A 588 -27.28 -1.93 -34.54
CA LEU A 588 -27.86 -0.73 -35.15
C LEU A 588 -27.63 -0.81 -36.67
N THR A 589 -28.72 -0.75 -37.42
CA THR A 589 -28.71 -0.83 -38.89
C THR A 589 -28.74 0.56 -39.51
N ALA A 590 -28.43 0.63 -40.81
CA ALA A 590 -28.53 1.86 -41.60
C ALA A 590 -29.89 2.56 -41.45
N ALA A 591 -31.00 1.81 -41.44
CA ALA A 591 -32.34 2.38 -41.32
C ALA A 591 -32.57 3.05 -39.95
N ASP A 592 -32.03 2.47 -38.86
CA ASP A 592 -32.17 3.05 -37.52
C ASP A 592 -31.37 4.35 -37.41
N VAL A 593 -30.14 4.34 -37.94
CA VAL A 593 -29.24 5.51 -37.93
C VAL A 593 -29.79 6.63 -38.82
N GLU A 594 -30.29 6.32 -40.01
CA GLU A 594 -30.88 7.32 -40.90
C GLU A 594 -32.09 8.00 -40.23
N ALA A 595 -32.99 7.21 -39.64
CA ALA A 595 -34.14 7.73 -38.91
C ALA A 595 -33.71 8.56 -37.68
N ALA A 596 -32.69 8.11 -36.96
CA ALA A 596 -32.12 8.82 -35.82
C ALA A 596 -31.54 10.17 -36.20
N VAL A 597 -30.71 10.22 -37.23
CA VAL A 597 -30.08 11.45 -37.70
C VAL A 597 -31.13 12.45 -38.18
N ARG A 598 -32.10 12.01 -39.00
CA ARG A 598 -33.21 12.88 -39.45
C ARG A 598 -33.97 13.47 -38.27
N ALA A 599 -34.29 12.64 -37.27
CA ALA A 599 -35.03 13.09 -36.09
C ALA A 599 -34.23 14.09 -35.23
N VAL A 600 -32.95 13.79 -34.96
CA VAL A 600 -32.08 14.66 -34.16
C VAL A 600 -31.85 16.01 -34.86
N VAL A 601 -31.69 16.00 -36.18
CA VAL A 601 -31.50 17.24 -36.96
C VAL A 601 -32.80 18.03 -37.09
N SER A 602 -33.96 17.38 -37.26
CA SER A 602 -35.25 18.08 -37.31
C SER A 602 -35.62 18.77 -35.99
N ASP A 603 -35.10 18.29 -34.87
CA ASP A 603 -35.28 18.91 -33.55
C ASP A 603 -34.53 20.27 -33.46
N ASN A 604 -33.58 20.55 -34.38
CA ASN A 604 -32.84 21.80 -34.45
C ASN A 604 -33.37 22.73 -35.55
N ARG A 605 -34.00 23.84 -35.17
CA ARG A 605 -34.58 24.83 -36.10
C ARG A 605 -33.57 25.42 -37.08
N ASN A 606 -32.31 25.55 -36.68
CA ASN A 606 -31.25 26.13 -37.53
C ASN A 606 -30.82 25.19 -38.67
N MET A 607 -31.26 23.94 -38.62
CA MET A 607 -30.99 22.91 -39.61
C MET A 607 -32.18 22.62 -40.53
N ALA A 608 -33.29 23.36 -40.42
CA ALA A 608 -34.55 23.07 -41.12
C ALA A 608 -34.44 23.11 -42.66
N ALA A 609 -33.43 23.78 -43.22
CA ALA A 609 -33.21 23.90 -44.66
C ALA A 609 -32.21 22.86 -45.23
N ILE A 610 -31.71 21.94 -44.40
CA ILE A 610 -30.77 20.92 -44.87
C ILE A 610 -31.47 19.97 -45.85
N VAL A 611 -30.83 19.72 -46.99
CA VAL A 611 -31.28 18.74 -47.98
C VAL A 611 -30.47 17.46 -47.79
N TRP A 612 -31.17 16.34 -47.65
CA TRP A 612 -30.61 15.02 -47.36
C TRP A 612 -30.13 14.29 -48.61
#